data_AF-B0E9C1-F1
#
_entry.id   AF-B0E9C1-F1
#
_cell.length_a   1.000
_cell.length_b   1.000
_cell.length_c   1.000
_cell.angle_alpha   90.00
_cell.angle_beta   90.00
_cell.angle_gamma   90.00
#
_symmetry.space_group_name_H-M   'P 1'
#
loop_
_entity.id
_entity.type
_entity.pdbx_description
1 polymer ?
#
loop_
_entity_poly.entity_id
_entity_poly.type
_entity_poly.pdbx_seq_one_letter_code
_entity_poly.pdbx_strand_id
1 'polypeptide(L)'
;MKLGYNEIMIVSMYFNDINDFINLEIGIKRFQGNMERFHFNPIPLNQYSRKLFTNIETFHIYNEKDKIFNDGKIFKKVTWYEVDYSTYLQEKEAGNICKNIEIQNMIENHMEIQYHQKLNHLDINVLNIVQQ
;
A
#
# COMPACT_ATOMS: atom_id res chain seq x y z
N MET A 1 -14.30 30.04 -17.46
CA MET A 1 -13.20 29.19 -16.95
C MET A 1 -13.06 27.98 -17.87
N LYS A 2 -11.86 27.67 -18.38
CA LYS A 2 -11.61 26.44 -19.16
C LYS A 2 -10.78 25.51 -18.30
N LEU A 3 -11.26 24.29 -18.05
CA LEU A 3 -10.49 23.23 -17.39
C LEU A 3 -9.35 22.79 -18.31
N GLY A 4 -8.12 22.81 -17.80
CA GLY A 4 -6.94 22.27 -18.44
C GLY A 4 -6.65 20.84 -17.97
N TYR A 5 -5.47 20.34 -18.33
CA TYR A 5 -5.09 18.97 -18.00
C TYR A 5 -4.80 18.76 -16.51
N ASN A 6 -4.28 19.76 -15.81
CA ASN A 6 -3.99 19.61 -14.38
C ASN A 6 -5.30 19.53 -13.59
N GLU A 7 -6.27 20.37 -13.94
CA GLU A 7 -7.59 20.36 -13.34
C GLU A 7 -8.31 19.04 -13.64
N ILE A 8 -8.21 18.52 -14.87
CA ILE A 8 -8.87 17.25 -15.20
C ILE A 8 -8.23 16.06 -14.48
N MET A 9 -6.91 16.06 -14.29
CA MET A 9 -6.24 15.02 -13.48
C MET A 9 -6.73 15.06 -12.03
N ILE A 10 -6.85 16.25 -11.43
CA ILE A 10 -7.40 16.41 -10.07
C ILE A 10 -8.85 15.93 -10.00
N VAL A 11 -9.69 16.27 -10.97
CA VAL A 11 -11.10 15.81 -11.00
C VAL A 11 -11.17 14.30 -11.19
N SER A 12 -10.32 13.72 -12.04
CA SER A 12 -10.30 12.28 -12.31
C SER A 12 -9.90 11.44 -11.09
N MET A 13 -9.29 12.04 -10.05
CA MET A 13 -9.03 11.38 -8.77
C MET A 13 -10.32 10.99 -8.02
N TYR A 14 -11.46 11.58 -8.38
CA TYR A 14 -12.76 11.31 -7.77
C TYR A 14 -13.64 10.36 -8.60
N PHE A 15 -13.08 9.78 -9.67
CA PHE A 15 -13.77 8.77 -10.46
C PHE A 15 -13.86 7.45 -9.70
N ASN A 16 -14.97 6.74 -9.87
CA ASN A 16 -15.24 5.51 -9.11
C ASN A 16 -14.71 4.28 -9.83
N ASP A 17 -14.78 4.27 -11.16
CA ASP A 17 -14.36 3.12 -11.95
C ASP A 17 -13.68 3.53 -13.27
N ILE A 18 -13.22 2.52 -14.01
CA ILE A 18 -12.50 2.73 -15.26
C ILE A 18 -13.36 3.34 -16.37
N ASN A 19 -14.68 3.15 -16.35
CA ASN A 19 -15.59 3.69 -17.35
C ASN A 19 -15.66 5.21 -17.26
N ASP A 20 -15.54 5.80 -16.07
CA ASP A 20 -15.47 7.25 -15.91
C ASP A 20 -14.27 7.84 -16.69
N PHE A 21 -13.10 7.20 -16.59
CA PHE A 21 -11.91 7.60 -17.34
C PHE A 21 -12.10 7.42 -18.85
N ILE A 22 -12.64 6.27 -19.27
CA ILE A 22 -12.89 5.97 -20.69
C ILE A 22 -13.88 7.00 -21.28
N ASN A 23 -14.98 7.28 -20.58
CA ASN A 23 -15.99 8.24 -21.00
C ASN A 23 -15.42 9.65 -21.09
N LEU A 24 -14.52 10.04 -20.18
CA LEU A 24 -13.83 11.33 -20.24
C LEU A 24 -13.01 11.46 -21.53
N GLU A 25 -12.17 10.46 -21.84
CA GLU A 25 -11.27 10.51 -22.99
C GLU A 25 -12.01 10.40 -24.34
N ILE A 26 -13.08 9.60 -24.39
CA ILE A 26 -13.92 9.47 -25.58
C ILE A 26 -14.78 10.73 -25.77
N GLY A 27 -15.40 11.22 -24.69
CA GLY A 27 -16.33 12.35 -24.73
C GLY A 27 -15.65 13.69 -24.98
N ILE A 28 -14.39 13.85 -24.56
CA ILE A 28 -13.65 15.10 -24.67
C ILE A 28 -12.28 14.85 -25.32
N LYS A 29 -12.21 14.96 -26.66
CA LYS A 29 -11.00 14.68 -27.46
C LYS A 29 -9.71 15.33 -26.94
N ARG A 30 -9.80 16.54 -26.38
CA ARG A 30 -8.62 17.23 -25.82
C ARG A 30 -8.06 16.60 -24.55
N PHE A 31 -8.74 15.63 -23.94
CA PHE A 31 -8.29 14.90 -22.76
C PHE A 31 -7.95 13.45 -23.08
N GLN A 32 -7.85 13.08 -24.36
CA GLN A 32 -7.30 11.78 -24.76
C GLN A 32 -5.87 11.61 -24.23
N GLY A 33 -5.56 10.42 -23.73
CA GLY A 33 -4.29 10.12 -23.07
C GLY A 33 -4.18 10.66 -21.64
N ASN A 34 -5.30 11.04 -21.00
CA ASN A 34 -5.31 11.45 -19.60
C ASN A 34 -4.86 10.32 -18.66
N MET A 35 -5.28 9.07 -18.90
CA MET A 35 -4.88 7.89 -18.13
C MET A 35 -3.37 7.64 -18.17
N GLU A 36 -2.71 7.93 -19.29
CA GLU A 36 -1.26 7.77 -19.43
C GLU A 36 -0.46 8.79 -18.60
N ARG A 37 -1.09 9.89 -18.17
CA ARG A 37 -0.43 10.94 -17.36
C ARG A 37 -0.31 10.57 -15.89
N PHE A 38 -0.97 9.50 -15.46
CA PHE A 38 -0.90 9.03 -14.08
C PHE A 38 0.37 8.23 -13.83
N HIS A 39 1.10 8.62 -12.80
CA HIS A 39 2.24 7.87 -12.25
C HIS A 39 1.86 7.00 -11.04
N PHE A 40 0.61 7.10 -10.60
CA PHE A 40 0.01 6.26 -9.58
C PHE A 40 -1.45 5.97 -9.93
N ASN A 41 -1.93 4.78 -9.56
CA ASN A 41 -3.27 4.37 -9.98
C ASN A 41 -4.31 5.09 -9.11
N PRO A 42 -5.28 5.82 -9.71
CA PRO A 42 -6.30 6.55 -8.96
C PRO A 42 -7.41 5.64 -8.43
N ILE A 43 -7.56 4.44 -9.01
CA ILE A 43 -8.53 3.41 -8.65
C ILE A 43 -7.83 2.04 -8.55
N PRO A 44 -8.43 1.02 -7.90
CA PRO A 44 -7.96 -0.36 -7.97
C PRO A 44 -7.88 -0.84 -9.42
N LEU A 45 -6.79 -1.51 -9.79
CA LEU A 45 -6.57 -1.99 -11.16
C LEU A 45 -6.86 -3.47 -11.32
N ASN A 46 -7.44 -3.83 -12.45
CA ASN A 46 -7.56 -5.21 -12.93
C ASN A 46 -6.74 -5.39 -14.22
N GLN A 47 -6.74 -6.59 -14.80
CA GLN A 47 -5.93 -6.88 -16.00
C GLN A 47 -6.28 -5.99 -17.20
N TYR A 48 -7.52 -5.52 -17.29
CA TYR A 48 -7.95 -4.62 -18.34
C TYR A 48 -7.51 -3.18 -18.05
N SER A 49 -7.86 -2.63 -16.88
CA SER A 49 -7.53 -1.23 -16.55
C SER A 49 -6.03 -0.99 -16.39
N ARG A 50 -5.24 -2.00 -15.98
CA ARG A 50 -3.78 -1.91 -15.91
C ARG A 50 -3.15 -1.55 -17.27
N LYS A 51 -3.73 -1.99 -18.38
CA LYS A 51 -3.22 -1.71 -19.73
C LYS A 51 -3.43 -0.25 -20.14
N LEU A 52 -4.42 0.42 -19.55
CA LEU A 52 -4.77 1.81 -19.83
C LEU A 52 -3.89 2.80 -19.06
N PHE A 53 -3.51 2.46 -17.83
CA PHE A 53 -2.59 3.26 -17.00
C PHE A 53 -1.13 2.84 -17.23
N THR A 54 -0.53 3.18 -18.37
CA THR A 54 0.77 2.62 -18.80
C THR A 54 2.00 3.07 -18.00
N ASN A 55 1.91 4.22 -17.31
CA ASN A 55 3.04 4.92 -16.68
C ASN A 55 3.01 4.87 -15.15
N ILE A 56 2.30 3.91 -14.56
CA ILE A 56 2.25 3.69 -13.12
C ILE A 56 3.61 3.25 -12.59
N GLU A 57 4.17 4.07 -11.70
CA GLU A 57 5.44 3.87 -11.01
C GLU A 57 5.22 3.64 -9.51
N THR A 58 4.22 4.31 -8.93
CA THR A 58 3.76 4.12 -7.55
C THR A 58 2.41 3.41 -7.54
N PHE A 59 2.36 2.19 -7.02
CA PHE A 59 1.15 1.38 -7.02
C PHE A 59 0.39 1.49 -5.70
N HIS A 60 -0.82 2.03 -5.77
CA HIS A 60 -1.74 2.17 -4.64
C HIS A 60 -2.60 0.91 -4.51
N ILE A 61 -2.59 0.33 -3.30
CA ILE A 61 -3.36 -0.86 -2.94
C ILE A 61 -4.41 -0.39 -1.92
N TYR A 62 -5.67 -0.37 -2.34
CA TYR A 62 -6.76 0.20 -1.55
C TYR A 62 -7.37 -0.83 -0.60
N ASN A 63 -7.45 -2.08 -1.04
CA ASN A 63 -7.97 -3.20 -0.27
C ASN A 63 -7.04 -4.42 -0.34
N GLU A 64 -7.12 -5.29 0.66
CA GLU A 64 -6.33 -6.54 0.74
C GLU A 64 -6.54 -7.46 -0.47
N LYS A 65 -7.76 -7.43 -1.05
CA LYS A 65 -8.15 -8.26 -2.20
C LYS A 65 -7.80 -7.63 -3.56
N ASP A 66 -7.23 -6.42 -3.56
CA ASP A 66 -6.86 -5.77 -4.80
C ASP A 66 -5.76 -6.55 -5.51
N LYS A 67 -5.82 -6.58 -6.85
CA LYS A 67 -4.81 -7.25 -7.64
C LYS A 67 -3.50 -6.47 -7.60
N ILE A 68 -2.42 -7.14 -7.24
CA ILE A 68 -1.06 -6.59 -7.27
C ILE A 68 -0.39 -6.91 -8.61
N PHE A 69 0.32 -5.94 -9.18
CA PHE A 69 1.08 -6.09 -10.41
C PHE A 69 2.57 -5.94 -10.12
N ASN A 70 3.39 -6.81 -10.73
CA ASN A 70 4.84 -6.78 -10.66
C ASN A 70 5.40 -6.89 -12.09
N ASP A 71 5.16 -5.88 -12.92
CA ASP A 71 5.52 -5.86 -14.35
C ASP A 71 6.83 -5.11 -14.64
N GLY A 72 7.62 -4.83 -13.60
CA GLY A 72 8.92 -4.16 -13.71
C GLY A 72 8.86 -2.64 -13.82
N LYS A 73 7.65 -2.04 -13.92
CA LYS A 73 7.48 -0.58 -13.92
C LYS A 73 7.19 0.01 -12.55
N ILE A 74 6.69 -0.81 -11.62
CA ILE A 74 6.29 -0.38 -10.28
C ILE A 74 7.52 -0.43 -9.37
N PHE A 75 7.92 0.73 -8.86
CA PHE A 75 9.08 0.88 -7.98
C PHE A 75 8.69 1.11 -6.52
N LYS A 76 7.43 1.49 -6.26
CA LYS A 76 6.94 1.81 -4.92
C LYS A 76 5.50 1.37 -4.74
N LYS A 77 5.16 0.88 -3.54
CA LYS A 77 3.79 0.56 -3.15
C LYS A 77 3.30 1.46 -2.03
N VAL A 78 1.99 1.78 -2.07
CA VAL A 78 1.28 2.50 -1.04
C VAL A 78 0.04 1.70 -0.64
N THR A 79 0.05 1.14 0.56
CA THR A 79 -1.04 0.35 1.12
C THR A 79 -1.94 1.22 1.98
N TRP A 80 -3.24 1.24 1.68
CA TRP A 80 -4.24 2.07 2.38
C TRP A 80 -5.04 1.32 3.43
N TYR A 81 -5.23 0.01 3.25
CA TYR A 81 -5.88 -0.82 4.24
C TYR A 81 -4.97 -1.09 5.45
N GLU A 82 -5.57 -1.55 6.53
CA GLU A 82 -4.88 -1.87 7.77
C GLU A 82 -3.94 -3.07 7.59
N VAL A 83 -2.69 -2.93 8.05
CA VAL A 83 -1.70 -4.02 8.06
C VAL A 83 -1.16 -4.22 9.47
N ASP A 84 -0.78 -5.45 9.81
CA ASP A 84 -0.10 -5.72 11.07
C ASP A 84 1.31 -5.10 11.11
N TYR A 85 1.85 -4.96 12.31
CA TYR A 85 3.15 -4.32 12.52
C TYR A 85 4.32 -5.07 11.84
N SER A 86 4.25 -6.40 11.75
CA SER A 86 5.31 -7.18 11.10
C SER A 86 5.34 -6.95 9.59
N THR A 87 4.17 -6.91 8.95
CA THR A 87 4.00 -6.53 7.54
C THR A 87 4.47 -5.09 7.31
N TYR A 88 4.13 -4.15 8.20
CA TYR A 88 4.62 -2.77 8.12
C TYR A 88 6.15 -2.69 8.11
N LEU A 89 6.84 -3.43 8.99
CA LEU A 89 8.30 -3.42 9.05
C LEU A 89 8.92 -3.93 7.75
N GLN A 90 8.41 -5.03 7.20
CA GLN A 90 8.88 -5.60 5.92
C GLN A 90 8.68 -4.61 4.76
N GLU A 91 7.48 -4.02 4.65
CA GLU A 91 7.17 -3.06 3.60
C GLU A 91 8.02 -1.79 3.73
N LYS A 92 8.27 -1.33 4.96
CA LYS A 92 9.15 -0.18 5.23
C LYS A 92 10.59 -0.45 4.82
N GLU A 93 11.13 -1.63 5.13
CA GLU A 93 12.48 -2.05 4.69
C GLU A 93 12.58 -2.10 3.16
N ALA A 94 11.51 -2.51 2.50
CA ALA A 94 11.40 -2.49 1.03
C ALA A 94 11.19 -1.08 0.43
N GLY A 95 11.08 -0.03 1.24
CA GLY A 95 10.86 1.36 0.79
C GLY A 95 9.40 1.69 0.43
N ASN A 96 8.46 0.80 0.75
CA ASN A 96 7.03 0.98 0.55
C ASN A 96 6.39 1.75 1.72
N ILE A 97 5.12 2.14 1.55
CA ILE A 97 4.37 2.95 2.52
C ILE A 97 3.11 2.20 2.93
N CYS A 98 2.89 2.05 4.23
CA CYS A 98 1.60 1.65 4.80
C CYS A 98 0.96 2.87 5.47
N LYS A 99 -0.30 3.16 5.14
CA LYS A 99 -1.02 4.33 5.68
C LYS A 99 -1.77 4.03 6.97
N ASN A 100 -2.15 2.76 7.19
CA ASN A 100 -2.85 2.32 8.38
C ASN A 100 -2.16 1.07 8.95
N ILE A 101 -1.86 1.08 10.25
CA ILE A 101 -1.10 0.03 10.93
C ILE A 101 -1.86 -0.40 12.17
N GLU A 102 -2.12 -1.70 12.29
CA GLU A 102 -2.70 -2.31 13.48
C GLU A 102 -1.63 -2.41 14.58
N ILE A 103 -1.78 -1.60 15.63
CA ILE A 103 -0.82 -1.54 16.76
C ILE A 103 -1.11 -2.64 17.79
N GLN A 104 -2.27 -3.30 17.75
CA GLN A 104 -2.69 -4.25 18.77
C GLN A 104 -1.73 -5.45 18.88
N ASN A 105 -1.31 -6.00 17.74
CA ASN A 105 -0.30 -7.07 17.67
C ASN A 105 1.09 -6.64 18.18
N MET A 106 1.39 -5.34 18.23
CA MET A 106 2.67 -4.84 18.77
C MET A 106 2.72 -5.00 20.30
N ILE A 107 1.61 -4.76 20.99
CA ILE A 107 1.54 -4.88 22.45
C ILE A 107 1.64 -6.36 22.85
N GLU A 108 0.93 -7.24 22.16
CA GLU A 108 0.97 -8.68 22.41
C GLU A 108 2.37 -9.27 22.20
N ASN A 109 3.01 -8.97 21.07
CA ASN A 109 4.39 -9.39 20.80
C ASN A 109 5.38 -8.81 21.82
N HIS A 110 5.22 -7.54 22.23
CA HIS A 110 6.08 -6.95 23.26
C HIS A 110 5.90 -7.63 24.62
N MET A 111 4.66 -7.97 24.99
CA MET A 111 4.37 -8.71 26.22
C MET A 111 4.93 -10.14 26.19
N GLU A 112 4.80 -10.86 25.07
CA GLU A 112 5.38 -12.19 24.90
C GLU A 112 6.91 -12.17 24.99
N ILE A 113 7.58 -11.22 24.32
CA ILE A 113 9.03 -11.07 24.38
C ILE A 113 9.49 -10.78 25.83
N GLN A 114 8.81 -9.86 26.53
CA GLN A 114 9.11 -9.58 27.93
C GLN A 114 8.90 -10.81 28.84
N TYR A 115 7.82 -11.58 28.61
CA TYR A 115 7.53 -12.79 29.36
C TYR A 115 8.63 -13.85 29.19
N HIS A 116 9.05 -14.11 27.95
CA HIS A 116 10.12 -15.07 27.66
C HIS A 116 11.48 -14.62 28.21
N GLN A 117 11.82 -13.34 28.12
CA GLN A 117 13.04 -12.80 28.75
C GLN A 117 13.03 -12.99 30.27
N LYS A 118 11.89 -12.78 30.92
CA LYS A 118 11.73 -12.96 32.37
C LYS A 118 11.85 -14.42 32.80
N LEU A 119 11.30 -15.35 32.02
CA LEU A 119 11.46 -16.80 32.26
C LEU A 119 12.93 -17.22 32.15
N ASN A 120 13.62 -16.82 31.08
CA ASN A 120 15.04 -17.13 30.89
C ASN A 120 15.91 -16.60 32.04
N HIS A 121 15.63 -15.40 32.55
CA HIS A 121 16.31 -14.86 33.73
C HIS A 121 16.01 -15.65 35.01
N LEU A 122 14.79 -16.17 35.19
CA LEU A 122 14.45 -17.02 36.32
C LEU A 122 15.22 -18.35 36.27
N ASP A 123 15.26 -19.00 35.11
CA ASP A 123 15.92 -20.30 34.95
C ASP A 123 17.43 -20.22 35.21
N ILE A 124 18.09 -19.15 34.75
CA ILE A 124 19.52 -18.90 35.03
C ILE A 124 19.77 -18.74 36.54
N ASN A 125 18.91 -18.01 37.24
CA ASN A 125 19.06 -17.80 38.68
C ASN A 125 18.85 -19.10 39.47
N VAL A 126 17.89 -19.94 39.08
CA VAL A 126 17.66 -21.25 39.71
C VAL A 126 18.85 -22.19 39.50
N LEU A 127 19.41 -22.24 38.28
CA LEU A 127 20.61 -23.03 37.97
C LEU A 127 21.82 -22.62 38.82
N ASN A 128 22.02 -21.33 39.06
CA ASN A 128 23.11 -20.81 39.87
C ASN A 128 22.95 -21.11 41.38
N ILE A 129 21.71 -21.26 41.88
CA ILE A 129 21.43 -21.61 43.28
C ILE A 129 21.68 -23.10 43.53
N VAL A 130 21.39 -23.97 42.56
CA VAL A 130 21.57 -25.43 42.71
C VAL A 130 23.05 -25.85 42.63
N GLN A 131 23.94 -24.96 42.17
CA GLN A 131 25.38 -25.21 42.04
C GLN A 131 26.22 -24.70 43.23
N GLN A 132 25.61 -24.19 44.31
CA GLN A 132 26.27 -23.82 45.58
C GLN A 132 25.95 -24.83 46.68
#